data_AF-A0A6P6TC19-F1
#
_entry.id   AF-A0A6P6TC19-F1
#
_cell.length_a   1.000
_cell.length_b   1.000
_cell.length_c   1.000
_cell.angle_alpha   90.00
_cell.angle_beta   90.00
_cell.angle_gamma   90.00
#
_symmetry.space_group_name_H-M   'P 1'
#
loop_
_entity.id
_entity.type
_entity.pdbx_description
1 polymer ?
#
loop_
_entity_poly.entity_id
_entity_poly.type
_entity_poly.pdbx_seq_one_letter_code
_entity_poly.pdbx_strand_id
1 'polypeptide(L)'
;MTGVRCGRAMKKVHQELGWLMRLRRRSAAHQALWRTCVSDQRGAGGGGRRSKKQGEGEGGRGSGGGGGRAEEVAGQRGKRLRAEGRGRRVAGEGVVQRGGGRGGGGGGAVREGAALTLIASKMADSQILTQKQNQYMAKLAHESERYNDMMNYMKNLACTEVSPSSDLTLEERRLLFLACTKVIGSLRSAWRSVASVEEKELVEQYRVSIEAEISKFCDGILELLDKSLIPSASSSESQVFYLTKKGDYERYSAEIKDGDDFNLASEKAMESYNAAERTALAGIRPSHPVRLGLAINLSVFYYDVLESSQAALSTASLALRDALADINSLPEELYQESTHMMQQLQDNLDLWKEP
;
A
#
# COMPACT_ATOMS: atom_id res chain seq x y z
N MET A 1 34.72 -33.92 18.93
CA MET A 1 34.25 -33.08 17.80
C MET A 1 32.72 -32.89 17.75
N THR A 2 31.97 -33.20 18.81
CA THR A 2 30.49 -33.16 18.82
C THR A 2 29.88 -31.80 19.19
N GLY A 3 30.51 -31.04 20.11
CA GLY A 3 29.95 -29.76 20.59
C GLY A 3 29.81 -28.65 19.54
N VAL A 4 30.71 -28.59 18.55
CA VAL A 4 30.72 -27.51 17.53
C VAL A 4 29.54 -27.60 16.56
N ARG A 5 29.00 -28.80 16.31
CA ARG A 5 27.79 -28.97 15.48
C ARG A 5 26.53 -28.54 16.23
N CYS A 6 26.44 -28.83 17.52
CA CYS A 6 25.33 -28.41 18.38
C CYS A 6 25.21 -26.88 18.45
N GLY A 7 26.33 -26.17 18.63
CA GLY A 7 26.35 -24.70 18.66
C GLY A 7 25.89 -24.02 17.36
N ARG A 8 26.20 -24.59 16.18
CA ARG A 8 25.68 -24.06 14.90
C ARG A 8 24.20 -24.37 14.71
N ALA A 9 23.74 -25.56 15.11
CA ALA A 9 22.33 -25.91 15.06
C ALA A 9 21.49 -25.00 15.99
N MET A 10 21.96 -24.75 17.22
CA MET A 10 21.30 -23.82 18.15
C MET A 10 21.31 -22.37 17.65
N LYS A 11 22.41 -21.88 17.04
CA LYS A 11 22.41 -20.56 16.41
C LYS A 11 21.40 -20.47 15.26
N LYS A 12 21.34 -21.48 14.38
CA LYS A 12 20.33 -21.53 13.30
C LYS A 12 18.93 -21.52 13.90
N VAL A 13 18.61 -22.44 14.83
CA VAL A 13 17.28 -22.48 15.48
C VAL A 13 16.92 -21.17 16.21
N HIS A 14 17.88 -20.48 16.83
CA HIS A 14 17.62 -19.18 17.47
C HIS A 14 17.42 -18.05 16.45
N GLN A 15 18.08 -18.12 15.28
CA GLN A 15 17.82 -17.21 14.16
C GLN A 15 16.45 -17.48 13.53
N GLU A 16 16.12 -18.73 13.25
CA GLU A 16 14.82 -19.17 12.72
C GLU A 16 13.66 -18.83 13.67
N LEU A 17 13.80 -19.06 14.98
CA LEU A 17 12.78 -18.69 15.97
C LEU A 17 12.64 -17.17 16.10
N GLY A 18 13.74 -16.42 16.06
CA GLY A 18 13.70 -14.95 15.99
C GLY A 18 12.99 -14.46 14.72
N TRP A 19 13.29 -15.08 13.58
CA TRP A 19 12.71 -14.77 12.28
C TRP A 19 11.21 -15.11 12.21
N LEU A 20 10.79 -16.26 12.73
CA LEU A 20 9.38 -16.65 12.85
C LEU A 20 8.62 -15.74 13.83
N MET A 21 9.22 -15.34 14.96
CA MET A 21 8.60 -14.37 15.88
C MET A 21 8.49 -12.98 15.25
N ARG A 22 9.52 -12.51 14.52
CA ARG A 22 9.46 -11.28 13.70
C ARG A 22 8.32 -11.37 12.69
N LEU A 23 8.26 -12.42 11.88
CA LEU A 23 7.23 -12.62 10.85
C LEU A 23 5.81 -12.62 11.45
N ARG A 24 5.63 -13.25 12.63
CA ARG A 24 4.34 -13.36 13.30
C ARG A 24 3.88 -12.04 13.96
N ARG A 25 4.80 -11.27 14.58
CA ARG A 25 4.50 -9.92 15.09
C ARG A 25 4.23 -8.93 13.95
N ARG A 26 5.08 -8.93 12.91
CA ARG A 26 4.94 -8.10 11.70
C ARG A 26 3.60 -8.35 10.97
N SER A 27 3.07 -9.57 10.97
CA SER A 27 1.77 -9.87 10.32
C SER A 27 0.57 -9.20 11.00
N ALA A 28 0.60 -8.98 12.32
CA ALA A 28 -0.49 -8.33 13.06
C ALA A 28 -0.44 -6.81 12.95
N ALA A 29 0.71 -6.19 13.27
CA ALA A 29 0.88 -4.73 13.23
C ALA A 29 0.70 -4.14 11.82
N HIS A 30 1.20 -4.80 10.77
CA HIS A 30 1.01 -4.30 9.40
C HIS A 30 -0.43 -4.37 8.90
N GLN A 31 -1.29 -5.22 9.46
CA GLN A 31 -2.71 -5.23 9.10
C GLN A 31 -3.47 -4.02 9.64
N ALA A 32 -2.98 -3.36 10.71
CA ALA A 32 -3.53 -2.08 11.17
C ALA A 32 -3.12 -0.95 10.20
N LEU A 33 -1.81 -0.77 9.97
CA LEU A 33 -1.25 0.27 9.10
C LEU A 33 -1.73 0.18 7.65
N TRP A 34 -1.93 -1.04 7.13
CA TRP A 34 -2.44 -1.25 5.78
C TRP A 34 -3.93 -0.88 5.64
N ARG A 35 -4.73 -1.03 6.70
CA ARG A 35 -6.14 -0.59 6.69
C ARG A 35 -6.23 0.94 6.64
N THR A 36 -5.35 1.65 7.35
CA THR A 36 -5.44 3.10 7.53
C THR A 36 -4.89 3.90 6.35
N CYS A 37 -3.77 3.49 5.76
CA CYS A 37 -3.25 4.07 4.50
C CYS A 37 -4.22 3.93 3.30
N VAL A 38 -5.26 3.08 3.42
CA VAL A 38 -6.34 2.91 2.42
C VAL A 38 -7.61 3.69 2.83
N SER A 39 -7.77 4.05 4.10
CA SER A 39 -8.86 4.90 4.59
C SER A 39 -8.76 6.34 4.09
N ASP A 40 -7.54 6.92 4.08
CA ASP A 40 -7.26 8.30 3.67
C ASP A 40 -7.76 8.67 2.26
N GLN A 41 -8.01 7.69 1.40
CA GLN A 41 -8.41 7.92 0.01
C GLN A 41 -9.90 7.76 -0.27
N ARG A 42 -10.67 7.21 0.68
CA ARG A 42 -12.15 7.19 0.58
C ARG A 42 -12.80 8.46 1.11
N GLY A 43 -12.06 9.28 1.87
CA GLY A 43 -12.56 10.56 2.40
C GLY A 43 -12.60 11.71 1.39
N ALA A 44 -11.77 11.67 0.34
CA ALA A 44 -11.59 12.80 -0.59
C ALA A 44 -12.61 12.87 -1.76
N GLY A 45 -13.52 11.90 -1.89
CA GLY A 45 -14.46 11.81 -3.02
C GLY A 45 -15.87 11.41 -2.61
N GLY A 46 -16.72 12.37 -2.24
CA GLY A 46 -18.13 12.05 -1.94
C GLY A 46 -18.97 13.07 -1.16
N GLY A 47 -18.62 14.36 -1.13
CA GLY A 47 -19.34 15.42 -0.38
C GLY A 47 -20.73 15.82 -0.93
N GLY A 48 -21.58 14.85 -1.28
CA GLY A 48 -22.92 15.09 -1.83
C GLY A 48 -23.96 15.47 -0.77
N ARG A 49 -24.05 16.76 -0.42
CA ARG A 49 -25.11 17.28 0.46
C ARG A 49 -26.51 16.92 -0.06
N ARG A 50 -27.32 16.23 0.75
CA ARG A 50 -28.77 16.10 0.52
C ARG A 50 -29.54 16.67 1.70
N SER A 51 -30.06 17.87 1.53
CA SER A 51 -30.78 18.62 2.56
C SER A 51 -32.03 17.88 3.03
N LYS A 52 -32.15 17.63 4.35
CA LYS A 52 -33.44 17.34 4.97
C LYS A 52 -34.21 18.65 5.12
N LYS A 53 -35.33 18.80 4.40
CA LYS A 53 -36.37 19.77 4.79
C LYS A 53 -37.22 19.18 5.90
N GLN A 54 -37.53 20.00 6.90
CA GLN A 54 -38.56 19.72 7.90
C GLN A 54 -39.95 19.73 7.25
N GLY A 55 -40.88 18.99 7.85
CA GLY A 55 -42.30 19.04 7.60
C GLY A 55 -43.02 18.55 8.85
N GLU A 56 -43.71 19.44 9.53
CA GLU A 56 -44.47 19.15 10.75
C GLU A 56 -45.80 18.47 10.43
N GLY A 57 -46.38 17.76 11.39
CA GLY A 57 -47.67 17.09 11.24
C GLY A 57 -48.04 16.28 12.48
N GLU A 58 -48.93 16.80 13.30
CA GLU A 58 -49.32 16.23 14.60
C GLU A 58 -50.36 15.10 14.50
N GLY A 59 -50.45 14.30 15.58
CA GLY A 59 -51.74 13.81 16.08
C GLY A 59 -52.11 12.34 15.85
N GLY A 60 -52.73 11.73 16.88
CA GLY A 60 -53.51 10.49 16.74
C GLY A 60 -53.26 9.43 17.83
N ARG A 61 -54.23 9.26 18.75
CA ARG A 61 -54.25 8.20 19.79
C ARG A 61 -55.07 6.98 19.35
N GLY A 62 -54.84 5.83 19.98
CA GLY A 62 -55.77 4.69 20.06
C GLY A 62 -55.07 3.34 19.81
N SER A 63 -54.85 2.46 20.79
CA SER A 63 -55.76 1.69 21.67
C SER A 63 -56.35 0.42 21.03
N GLY A 64 -56.15 -0.71 21.72
CA GLY A 64 -56.70 -2.04 21.39
C GLY A 64 -55.75 -2.89 20.54
N GLY A 65 -55.45 -4.15 20.84
CA GLY A 65 -55.88 -5.01 21.96
C GLY A 65 -56.23 -6.42 21.47
N GLY A 66 -55.71 -7.46 22.11
CA GLY A 66 -56.18 -8.85 21.91
C GLY A 66 -55.14 -9.89 21.45
N GLY A 67 -54.53 -10.56 22.43
CA GLY A 67 -54.42 -12.02 22.56
C GLY A 67 -53.95 -12.93 21.40
N GLY A 68 -52.98 -13.82 21.72
CA GLY A 68 -52.74 -15.03 20.93
C GLY A 68 -51.38 -15.70 21.20
N ARG A 69 -51.39 -16.87 21.86
CA ARG A 69 -50.24 -17.80 22.01
C ARG A 69 -49.56 -18.07 20.65
N ALA A 70 -48.24 -17.93 20.52
CA ALA A 70 -47.18 -18.85 20.97
C ALA A 70 -47.15 -20.19 20.21
N GLU A 71 -46.15 -20.35 19.33
CA GLU A 71 -45.34 -21.57 19.25
C GLU A 71 -43.99 -21.29 18.55
N GLU A 72 -43.06 -22.23 18.75
CA GLU A 72 -41.63 -22.17 18.40
C GLU A 72 -41.36 -22.74 16.99
N VAL A 73 -40.13 -22.56 16.47
CA VAL A 73 -39.32 -23.52 15.68
C VAL A 73 -38.51 -22.87 14.54
N ALA A 74 -37.22 -23.20 14.55
CA ALA A 74 -36.13 -23.09 13.58
C ALA A 74 -36.39 -22.76 12.09
N GLY A 75 -35.38 -22.19 11.43
CA GLY A 75 -35.33 -22.19 9.95
C GLY A 75 -34.15 -21.42 9.34
N GLN A 76 -33.06 -22.13 9.02
CA GLN A 76 -31.85 -21.57 8.41
C GLN A 76 -32.05 -20.86 7.05
N ARG A 77 -31.20 -19.84 6.83
CA ARG A 77 -30.58 -19.41 5.55
C ARG A 77 -31.21 -19.90 4.22
N GLY A 78 -31.51 -18.92 3.37
CA GLY A 78 -30.96 -18.94 2.00
C GLY A 78 -31.85 -18.42 0.88
N LYS A 79 -31.26 -17.57 0.02
CA LYS A 79 -31.38 -17.64 -1.45
C LYS A 79 -30.29 -16.79 -2.11
N ARG A 80 -29.27 -17.47 -2.64
CA ARG A 80 -28.31 -16.90 -3.60
C ARG A 80 -28.81 -17.16 -5.02
N LEU A 81 -28.53 -16.24 -5.94
CA LEU A 81 -29.06 -16.23 -7.30
C LEU A 81 -28.55 -17.39 -8.17
N ARG A 82 -29.36 -17.80 -9.16
CA ARG A 82 -29.02 -18.77 -10.22
C ARG A 82 -28.69 -18.05 -11.53
N ALA A 83 -27.69 -18.58 -12.23
CA ALA A 83 -27.57 -18.66 -13.70
C ALA A 83 -26.44 -19.66 -13.98
N GLU A 84 -26.70 -20.96 -13.99
CA GLU A 84 -26.93 -21.77 -15.20
C GLU A 84 -25.95 -21.50 -16.37
N GLY A 85 -25.00 -22.41 -16.52
CA GLY A 85 -24.37 -22.77 -17.80
C GLY A 85 -24.37 -24.30 -17.93
N ARG A 86 -24.81 -24.83 -19.07
CA ARG A 86 -24.80 -26.28 -19.35
C ARG A 86 -23.93 -26.57 -20.57
N GLY A 87 -22.91 -27.40 -20.40
CA GLY A 87 -22.22 -28.08 -21.49
C GLY A 87 -22.49 -29.59 -21.43
N ARG A 88 -22.51 -30.26 -22.59
CA ARG A 88 -22.46 -31.74 -22.70
C ARG A 88 -21.55 -32.18 -23.86
N ARG A 89 -21.08 -33.44 -23.74
CA ARG A 89 -20.13 -34.21 -24.58
C ARG A 89 -20.70 -35.66 -24.67
N VAL A 90 -20.35 -36.62 -25.52
CA VAL A 90 -19.14 -36.92 -26.34
C VAL A 90 -19.56 -37.73 -27.61
N ALA A 91 -18.64 -37.87 -28.57
CA ALA A 91 -18.55 -38.96 -29.57
C ALA A 91 -19.49 -38.90 -30.80
N GLY A 92 -19.11 -39.42 -31.98
CA GLY A 92 -17.80 -39.97 -32.40
C GLY A 92 -17.78 -40.50 -33.85
N GLU A 93 -16.57 -40.70 -34.39
CA GLU A 93 -16.17 -41.49 -35.60
C GLU A 93 -16.77 -41.20 -37.00
N GLY A 94 -15.92 -41.28 -38.05
CA GLY A 94 -16.41 -41.25 -39.46
C GLY A 94 -15.46 -40.80 -40.59
N VAL A 95 -14.47 -41.63 -40.94
CA VAL A 95 -13.89 -41.92 -42.30
C VAL A 95 -13.50 -40.80 -43.31
N VAL A 96 -12.36 -41.05 -43.97
CA VAL A 96 -11.64 -40.29 -45.02
C VAL A 96 -12.36 -40.24 -46.39
N GLN A 97 -12.31 -39.10 -47.13
CA GLN A 97 -11.83 -39.04 -48.53
C GLN A 97 -11.64 -37.62 -49.14
N ARG A 98 -10.97 -37.59 -50.30
CA ARG A 98 -10.38 -36.45 -51.04
C ARG A 98 -11.39 -35.46 -51.67
N GLY A 99 -10.94 -34.23 -51.92
CA GLY A 99 -11.51 -33.36 -52.97
C GLY A 99 -10.99 -31.91 -52.89
N GLY A 100 -10.36 -31.39 -53.95
CA GLY A 100 -9.80 -30.03 -53.98
C GLY A 100 -10.74 -28.99 -54.61
N GLY A 101 -10.56 -27.71 -54.26
CA GLY A 101 -11.27 -26.58 -54.88
C GLY A 101 -10.64 -25.23 -54.49
N ARG A 102 -10.28 -24.41 -55.49
CA ARG A 102 -9.72 -23.06 -55.31
C ARG A 102 -10.83 -22.02 -55.16
N GLY A 103 -10.57 -20.90 -54.48
CA GLY A 103 -11.31 -19.66 -54.76
C GLY A 103 -11.32 -18.57 -53.67
N GLY A 104 -10.44 -17.58 -53.80
CA GLY A 104 -10.65 -16.14 -53.46
C GLY A 104 -11.07 -15.71 -52.04
N GLY A 105 -10.31 -14.80 -51.42
CA GLY A 105 -10.82 -14.05 -50.24
C GLY A 105 -9.78 -13.41 -49.29
N GLY A 106 -8.49 -13.71 -49.42
CA GLY A 106 -7.46 -13.24 -48.49
C GLY A 106 -6.92 -11.83 -48.78
N GLY A 107 -7.68 -10.78 -48.47
CA GLY A 107 -7.23 -9.38 -48.74
C GLY A 107 -7.56 -8.33 -47.67
N GLY A 108 -8.67 -8.47 -46.94
CA GLY A 108 -9.10 -7.48 -45.93
C GLY A 108 -8.40 -7.64 -44.58
N ALA A 109 -8.59 -8.80 -43.94
CA ALA A 109 -8.22 -9.03 -42.53
C ALA A 109 -6.74 -8.81 -42.19
N VAL A 110 -5.82 -9.08 -43.13
CA VAL A 110 -4.37 -8.89 -42.90
C VAL A 110 -4.01 -7.42 -42.81
N ARG A 111 -4.72 -6.52 -43.52
CA ARG A 111 -4.44 -5.08 -43.51
C ARG A 111 -5.00 -4.40 -42.26
N GLU A 112 -6.15 -4.83 -41.75
CA GLU A 112 -6.67 -4.37 -40.44
C GLU A 112 -5.81 -4.87 -39.27
N GLY A 113 -5.42 -6.15 -39.27
CA GLY A 113 -4.49 -6.68 -38.26
C GLY A 113 -3.14 -5.97 -38.27
N ALA A 114 -2.59 -5.68 -39.45
CA ALA A 114 -1.37 -4.90 -39.60
C ALA A 114 -1.56 -3.43 -39.18
N ALA A 115 -2.70 -2.79 -39.49
CA ALA A 115 -2.99 -1.42 -39.08
C ALA A 115 -3.17 -1.30 -37.56
N LEU A 116 -3.88 -2.22 -36.92
CA LEU A 116 -4.02 -2.27 -35.46
C LEU A 116 -2.68 -2.55 -34.78
N THR A 117 -1.86 -3.47 -35.32
CA THR A 117 -0.50 -3.72 -34.82
C THR A 117 0.41 -2.51 -35.04
N LEU A 118 0.27 -1.77 -36.14
CA LEU A 118 1.04 -0.56 -36.42
C LEU A 118 0.59 0.63 -35.55
N ILE A 119 -0.70 0.72 -35.21
CA ILE A 119 -1.24 1.71 -34.27
C ILE A 119 -0.79 1.39 -32.85
N ALA A 120 -0.83 0.12 -32.43
CA ALA A 120 -0.29 -0.32 -31.15
C ALA A 120 1.23 -0.10 -31.06
N SER A 121 1.97 -0.36 -32.14
CA SER A 121 3.41 -0.08 -32.26
C SER A 121 3.72 1.42 -32.22
N LYS A 122 2.91 2.27 -32.89
CA LYS A 122 3.02 3.74 -32.81
C LYS A 122 2.55 4.34 -31.48
N MET A 123 1.79 3.60 -30.67
CA MET A 123 1.53 3.94 -29.26
C MET A 123 2.60 3.41 -28.31
N ALA A 124 3.54 2.58 -28.79
CA ALA A 124 4.70 2.11 -28.04
C ALA A 124 5.95 2.99 -28.23
N ASP A 125 5.94 3.91 -29.20
CA ASP A 125 6.86 5.05 -29.21
C ASP A 125 6.58 5.91 -27.96
N SER A 126 7.62 6.16 -27.15
CA SER A 126 7.53 6.98 -25.93
C SER A 126 7.16 8.42 -26.25
N GLN A 127 5.86 8.67 -26.40
CA GLN A 127 5.31 10.01 -26.48
C GLN A 127 5.56 10.68 -25.12
N ILE A 128 6.44 11.70 -25.09
CA ILE A 128 6.74 12.46 -23.88
C ILE A 128 5.46 13.20 -23.48
N LEU A 129 4.70 12.58 -22.58
CA LEU A 129 3.45 13.12 -22.08
C LEU A 129 3.73 14.41 -21.30
N THR A 130 2.91 15.43 -21.54
CA THR A 130 2.95 16.67 -20.73
C THR A 130 2.59 16.38 -19.27
N GLN A 131 2.94 17.30 -18.37
CA GLN A 131 2.63 17.18 -16.93
C GLN A 131 1.14 16.84 -16.69
N LYS A 132 0.23 17.57 -17.33
CA LYS A 132 -1.22 17.35 -17.21
C LYS A 132 -1.66 15.99 -17.76
N GLN A 133 -1.04 15.50 -18.83
CA GLN A 133 -1.33 14.17 -19.39
C GLN A 133 -0.85 13.06 -18.46
N ASN A 134 0.37 13.14 -17.91
CA ASN A 134 0.86 12.16 -16.93
C ASN A 134 -0.03 12.14 -15.68
N GLN A 135 -0.43 13.31 -15.14
CA GLN A 135 -1.37 13.38 -14.01
C GLN A 135 -2.72 12.72 -14.33
N TYR A 136 -3.28 12.97 -15.52
CA TYR A 136 -4.54 12.36 -15.95
C TYR A 136 -4.42 10.83 -16.12
N MET A 137 -3.34 10.37 -16.78
CA MET A 137 -3.07 8.94 -16.95
C MET A 137 -2.80 8.23 -15.63
N ALA A 138 -2.14 8.89 -14.66
CA ALA A 138 -1.99 8.36 -13.30
C ALA A 138 -3.33 8.21 -12.58
N LYS A 139 -4.27 9.14 -12.76
CA LYS A 139 -5.63 9.03 -12.18
C LYS A 139 -6.44 7.91 -12.83
N LEU A 140 -6.41 7.77 -14.15
CA LEU A 140 -7.02 6.61 -14.84
C LEU A 140 -6.39 5.27 -14.42
N ALA A 141 -5.07 5.23 -14.25
CA ALA A 141 -4.36 4.04 -13.79
C ALA A 141 -4.70 3.69 -12.33
N HIS A 142 -4.93 4.69 -11.47
CA HIS A 142 -5.47 4.50 -10.11
C HIS A 142 -6.88 3.89 -10.12
N GLU A 143 -7.80 4.48 -10.90
CA GLU A 143 -9.18 3.97 -11.07
C GLU A 143 -9.22 2.54 -11.65
N SER A 144 -8.22 2.17 -12.45
CA SER A 144 -8.05 0.84 -13.04
C SER A 144 -7.22 -0.13 -12.17
N GLU A 145 -6.82 0.26 -10.96
CA GLU A 145 -5.91 -0.47 -10.06
C GLU A 145 -4.55 -0.87 -10.67
N ARG A 146 -4.12 -0.21 -11.77
CA ARG A 146 -2.85 -0.46 -12.47
C ARG A 146 -1.72 0.39 -11.87
N TYR A 147 -1.36 0.09 -10.62
CA TYR A 147 -0.39 0.90 -9.86
C TYR A 147 1.03 0.93 -10.46
N ASN A 148 1.44 -0.07 -11.23
CA ASN A 148 2.70 -0.06 -11.98
C ASN A 148 2.68 0.99 -13.11
N ASP A 149 1.62 1.02 -13.92
CA ASP A 149 1.40 2.04 -14.95
C ASP A 149 1.35 3.44 -14.31
N MET A 150 0.56 3.59 -13.24
CA MET A 150 0.45 4.84 -12.47
C MET A 150 1.83 5.37 -12.07
N MET A 151 2.70 4.49 -11.56
CA MET A 151 4.05 4.85 -11.14
C MET A 151 4.94 5.25 -12.30
N ASN A 152 4.81 4.65 -13.48
CA ASN A 152 5.57 5.06 -14.65
C ASN A 152 5.17 6.48 -15.07
N TYR A 153 3.88 6.82 -15.10
CA TYR A 153 3.43 8.20 -15.36
C TYR A 153 3.93 9.19 -14.29
N MET A 154 3.90 8.81 -13.01
CA MET A 154 4.37 9.67 -11.91
C MET A 154 5.91 9.78 -11.84
N LYS A 155 6.67 8.75 -12.26
CA LYS A 155 8.13 8.83 -12.42
C LYS A 155 8.51 9.74 -13.57
N ASN A 156 7.77 9.69 -14.69
CA ASN A 156 7.97 10.64 -15.78
C ASN A 156 7.81 12.09 -15.29
N LEU A 157 6.80 12.39 -14.46
CA LEU A 157 6.66 13.72 -13.83
C LEU A 157 7.87 14.14 -12.99
N ALA A 158 8.38 13.24 -12.16
CA ALA A 158 9.51 13.52 -11.27
C ALA A 158 10.88 13.57 -11.98
N CYS A 159 10.96 13.08 -13.22
CA CYS A 159 12.20 12.99 -14.00
C CYS A 159 12.20 13.81 -15.30
N THR A 160 11.10 14.48 -15.69
CA THR A 160 11.06 15.25 -16.94
C THR A 160 12.01 16.46 -16.92
N GLU A 161 12.88 16.53 -17.93
CA GLU A 161 13.82 17.65 -18.20
C GLU A 161 13.14 19.02 -18.41
N VAL A 162 11.80 19.06 -18.46
CA VAL A 162 11.01 20.28 -18.67
C VAL A 162 10.94 21.16 -17.40
N SER A 163 11.26 20.63 -16.21
CA SER A 163 11.46 21.43 -14.99
C SER A 163 12.37 20.71 -13.96
N PRO A 164 13.69 20.64 -14.19
CA PRO A 164 14.62 19.86 -13.37
C PRO A 164 15.05 20.63 -12.10
N SER A 165 14.09 21.07 -11.29
CA SER A 165 14.35 21.74 -9.99
C SER A 165 13.13 22.00 -9.10
N SER A 166 11.89 21.89 -9.61
CA SER A 166 10.69 22.24 -8.86
C SER A 166 10.14 21.08 -8.03
N ASP A 167 9.96 21.30 -6.72
CA ASP A 167 9.23 20.42 -5.81
C ASP A 167 7.89 19.96 -6.40
N LEU A 168 7.55 18.68 -6.25
CA LEU A 168 6.24 18.17 -6.63
C LEU A 168 5.15 18.84 -5.80
N THR A 169 4.04 19.20 -6.45
CA THR A 169 2.85 19.68 -5.72
C THR A 169 2.34 18.62 -4.75
N LEU A 170 1.59 19.03 -3.72
CA LEU A 170 1.02 18.13 -2.72
C LEU A 170 0.22 16.97 -3.35
N GLU A 171 -0.55 17.28 -4.41
CA GLU A 171 -1.32 16.30 -5.18
C GLU A 171 -0.42 15.31 -5.94
N GLU A 172 0.59 15.79 -6.67
CA GLU A 172 1.52 14.91 -7.40
C GLU A 172 2.33 14.02 -6.45
N ARG A 173 2.76 14.58 -5.32
CA ARG A 173 3.44 13.85 -4.25
C ARG A 173 2.54 12.75 -3.68
N ARG A 174 1.27 13.06 -3.39
CA ARG A 174 0.27 12.09 -2.93
C ARG A 174 0.03 10.98 -3.96
N LEU A 175 -0.12 11.32 -5.24
CA LEU A 175 -0.31 10.34 -6.34
C LEU A 175 0.90 9.41 -6.53
N LEU A 176 2.13 9.96 -6.53
CA LEU A 176 3.36 9.15 -6.67
C LEU A 176 3.48 8.14 -5.54
N PHE A 177 3.39 8.59 -4.29
CA PHE A 177 3.59 7.70 -3.15
C PHE A 177 2.39 6.80 -2.85
N LEU A 178 1.19 7.14 -3.34
CA LEU A 178 0.08 6.19 -3.46
C LEU A 178 0.46 5.01 -4.36
N ALA A 179 0.86 5.27 -5.61
CA ALA A 179 1.27 4.23 -6.55
C ALA A 179 2.34 3.32 -5.95
N CYS A 180 3.37 3.93 -5.34
CA CYS A 180 4.46 3.19 -4.72
C CYS A 180 4.01 2.35 -3.52
N THR A 181 3.18 2.90 -2.63
CA THR A 181 2.64 2.18 -1.45
C THR A 181 1.82 0.96 -1.85
N LYS A 182 1.07 1.03 -2.96
CA LYS A 182 0.26 -0.08 -3.46
C LYS A 182 1.10 -1.21 -4.04
N VAL A 183 2.12 -0.88 -4.85
CA VAL A 183 3.03 -1.89 -5.42
C VAL A 183 3.87 -2.56 -4.34
N ILE A 184 4.54 -1.79 -3.47
CA ILE A 184 5.36 -2.37 -2.40
C ILE A 184 4.52 -3.15 -1.37
N GLY A 185 3.28 -2.73 -1.13
CA GLY A 185 2.34 -3.46 -0.29
C GLY A 185 1.94 -4.82 -0.86
N SER A 186 1.72 -4.90 -2.17
CA SER A 186 1.45 -6.17 -2.86
C SER A 186 2.65 -7.12 -2.78
N LEU A 187 3.85 -6.63 -3.10
CA LEU A 187 5.09 -7.41 -3.03
C LEU A 187 5.38 -7.93 -1.61
N ARG A 188 5.29 -7.06 -0.60
CA ARG A 188 5.52 -7.46 0.81
C ARG A 188 4.45 -8.42 1.33
N SER A 189 3.20 -8.30 0.87
CA SER A 189 2.14 -9.28 1.19
C SER A 189 2.44 -10.65 0.59
N ALA A 190 2.90 -10.70 -0.66
CA ALA A 190 3.32 -11.92 -1.33
C ALA A 190 4.52 -12.57 -0.62
N TRP A 191 5.57 -11.77 -0.32
CA TRP A 191 6.74 -12.22 0.42
C TRP A 191 6.38 -12.84 1.77
N ARG A 192 5.56 -12.16 2.60
CA ARG A 192 5.13 -12.70 3.91
C ARG A 192 4.32 -13.99 3.79
N SER A 193 3.50 -14.11 2.74
CA SER A 193 2.73 -15.32 2.48
C SER A 193 3.66 -16.50 2.15
N VAL A 194 4.68 -16.28 1.30
CA VAL A 194 5.69 -17.30 0.95
C VAL A 194 6.59 -17.64 2.14
N ALA A 195 7.05 -16.64 2.90
CA ALA A 195 7.85 -16.80 4.10
C ALA A 195 7.16 -17.62 5.21
N SER A 196 5.83 -17.72 5.20
CA SER A 196 5.06 -18.52 6.18
C SER A 196 4.98 -20.02 5.87
N VAL A 197 5.54 -20.48 4.73
CA VAL A 197 5.45 -21.88 4.27
C VAL A 197 6.70 -22.66 4.66
N GLU A 198 6.53 -23.77 5.38
CA GLU A 198 7.63 -24.66 5.78
C GLU A 198 8.30 -25.35 4.57
N GLU A 199 9.62 -25.61 4.68
CA GLU A 199 10.56 -25.73 3.55
C GLU A 199 10.17 -26.71 2.42
N LYS A 200 10.32 -26.20 1.19
CA LYS A 200 10.73 -26.95 -0.01
C LYS A 200 11.69 -26.07 -0.81
N GLU A 201 12.67 -26.63 -1.51
CA GLU A 201 13.67 -25.88 -2.29
C GLU A 201 13.05 -24.89 -3.30
N LEU A 202 11.89 -25.24 -3.87
CA LEU A 202 11.13 -24.38 -4.80
C LEU A 202 10.51 -23.15 -4.12
N VAL A 203 10.13 -23.25 -2.84
CA VAL A 203 9.56 -22.13 -2.07
C VAL A 203 10.65 -21.10 -1.79
N GLU A 204 11.85 -21.56 -1.46
CA GLU A 204 13.02 -20.70 -1.22
C GLU A 204 13.41 -19.92 -2.49
N GLN A 205 13.52 -20.59 -3.64
CA GLN A 205 13.81 -19.93 -4.92
C GLN A 205 12.76 -18.86 -5.27
N TYR A 206 11.48 -19.13 -4.99
CA TYR A 206 10.42 -18.15 -5.21
C TYR A 206 10.49 -16.99 -4.22
N ARG A 207 10.80 -17.24 -2.94
CA ARG A 207 11.02 -16.20 -1.92
C ARG A 207 12.12 -15.23 -2.36
N VAL A 208 13.29 -15.75 -2.75
CA VAL A 208 14.43 -14.95 -3.24
C VAL A 208 14.06 -14.13 -4.48
N SER A 209 13.20 -14.65 -5.37
CA SER A 209 12.73 -13.87 -6.52
C SER A 209 11.88 -12.65 -6.12
N ILE A 210 11.02 -12.78 -5.11
CA ILE A 210 10.23 -11.67 -4.57
C ILE A 210 11.12 -10.68 -3.80
N GLU A 211 12.13 -11.17 -3.07
CA GLU A 211 13.12 -10.33 -2.37
C GLU A 211 13.93 -9.48 -3.35
N ALA A 212 14.29 -10.03 -4.51
CA ALA A 212 14.93 -9.28 -5.59
C ALA A 212 14.00 -8.22 -6.22
N GLU A 213 12.71 -8.52 -6.39
CA GLU A 213 11.71 -7.54 -6.83
C GLU A 213 11.52 -6.40 -5.82
N ILE A 214 11.42 -6.72 -4.52
CA ILE A 214 11.32 -5.74 -3.43
C ILE A 214 12.58 -4.87 -3.36
N SER A 215 13.77 -5.46 -3.46
CA SER A 215 15.05 -4.73 -3.41
C SER A 215 15.14 -3.75 -4.57
N LYS A 216 14.98 -4.23 -5.81
CA LYS A 216 14.99 -3.40 -7.03
C LYS A 216 13.93 -2.30 -6.98
N PHE A 217 12.77 -2.58 -6.40
CA PHE A 217 11.72 -1.60 -6.20
C PHE A 217 12.16 -0.49 -5.24
N CYS A 218 12.67 -0.85 -4.06
CA CYS A 218 13.10 0.11 -3.04
C CYS A 218 14.28 0.95 -3.55
N ASP A 219 15.31 0.31 -4.13
CA ASP A 219 16.49 0.98 -4.71
C ASP A 219 16.06 2.06 -5.73
N GLY A 220 15.12 1.74 -6.63
CA GLY A 220 14.62 2.67 -7.64
C GLY A 220 13.73 3.81 -7.11
N ILE A 221 13.26 3.74 -5.86
CA ILE A 221 12.58 4.86 -5.17
C ILE A 221 13.57 5.64 -4.31
N LEU A 222 14.54 4.98 -3.68
CA LEU A 222 15.64 5.62 -2.95
C LEU A 222 16.50 6.48 -3.89
N GLU A 223 16.82 5.98 -5.08
CA GLU A 223 17.51 6.74 -6.13
C GLU A 223 16.72 8.00 -6.54
N LEU A 224 15.40 7.89 -6.73
CA LEU A 224 14.53 9.01 -7.07
C LEU A 224 14.45 10.05 -5.95
N LEU A 225 14.40 9.58 -4.70
CA LEU A 225 14.40 10.43 -3.51
C LEU A 225 15.71 11.21 -3.39
N ASP A 226 16.86 10.53 -3.51
CA ASP A 226 18.18 11.15 -3.30
C ASP A 226 18.62 12.05 -4.47
N LYS A 227 18.31 11.68 -5.71
CA LYS A 227 18.74 12.46 -6.89
C LYS A 227 17.81 13.63 -7.23
N SER A 228 16.50 13.48 -7.00
CA SER A 228 15.49 14.45 -7.47
C SER A 228 14.67 15.05 -6.33
N LEU A 229 13.96 14.23 -5.56
CA LEU A 229 12.88 14.74 -4.70
C LEU A 229 13.38 15.48 -3.45
N ILE A 230 14.33 14.89 -2.70
CA ILE A 230 14.90 15.53 -1.50
C ILE A 230 15.66 16.83 -1.87
N PRO A 231 16.49 16.88 -2.93
CA PRO A 231 17.11 18.13 -3.38
C PRO A 231 16.11 19.20 -3.86
N SER A 232 14.97 18.80 -4.44
CA SER A 232 13.93 19.72 -4.92
C SER A 232 13.02 20.29 -3.82
N ALA A 233 13.10 19.78 -2.58
CA ALA A 233 12.19 20.09 -1.50
C ALA A 233 12.16 21.60 -1.16
N SER A 234 11.00 22.23 -1.36
CA SER A 234 10.83 23.68 -1.24
C SER A 234 10.38 24.15 0.15
N SER A 235 9.87 23.23 0.97
CA SER A 235 9.36 23.50 2.32
C SER A 235 9.77 22.42 3.32
N SER A 236 9.79 22.75 4.61
CA SER A 236 10.06 21.78 5.68
C SER A 236 9.08 20.59 5.62
N GLU A 237 7.83 20.81 5.25
CA GLU A 237 6.84 19.73 5.06
C GLU A 237 7.23 18.78 3.93
N SER A 238 7.66 19.30 2.77
CA SER A 238 8.13 18.46 1.67
C SER A 238 9.38 17.68 2.04
N GLN A 239 10.34 18.33 2.71
CA GLN A 239 11.59 17.72 3.14
C GLN A 239 11.34 16.59 4.16
N VAL A 240 10.52 16.83 5.19
CA VAL A 240 10.13 15.80 6.17
C VAL A 240 9.38 14.66 5.50
N PHE A 241 8.46 14.95 4.56
CA PHE A 241 7.74 13.92 3.83
C PHE A 241 8.70 13.02 3.04
N TYR A 242 9.61 13.59 2.23
CA TYR A 242 10.55 12.80 1.42
C TYR A 242 11.55 12.02 2.29
N LEU A 243 12.08 12.61 3.37
CA LEU A 243 12.96 11.91 4.31
C LEU A 243 12.25 10.77 5.05
N THR A 244 10.98 10.97 5.44
CA THR A 244 10.14 9.90 6.01
C THR A 244 9.94 8.76 5.01
N LYS A 245 9.74 9.08 3.72
CA LYS A 245 9.65 8.07 2.66
C LYS A 245 10.98 7.36 2.43
N LYS A 246 12.12 8.04 2.52
CA LYS A 246 13.44 7.40 2.47
C LYS A 246 13.58 6.37 3.60
N GLY A 247 13.25 6.75 4.83
CA GLY A 247 13.19 5.84 5.98
C GLY A 247 12.26 4.65 5.74
N ASP A 248 11.09 4.86 5.13
CA ASP A 248 10.15 3.78 4.79
C ASP A 248 10.75 2.75 3.81
N TYR A 249 11.45 3.18 2.75
CA TYR A 249 12.02 2.25 1.74
C TYR A 249 13.30 1.56 2.22
N GLU A 250 14.14 2.22 3.01
CA GLU A 250 15.23 1.53 3.73
C GLU A 250 14.66 0.51 4.73
N ARG A 251 13.59 0.84 5.45
CA ARG A 251 12.87 -0.09 6.34
C ARG A 251 12.25 -1.29 5.62
N TYR A 252 11.68 -1.09 4.42
CA TYR A 252 11.19 -2.21 3.60
C TYR A 252 12.33 -3.08 3.08
N SER A 253 13.48 -2.48 2.77
CA SER A 253 14.69 -3.21 2.40
C SER A 253 15.27 -4.00 3.58
N ALA A 254 15.24 -3.45 4.78
CA ALA A 254 15.65 -4.14 6.01
C ALA A 254 14.72 -5.31 6.36
N GLU A 255 13.41 -5.24 6.06
CA GLU A 255 12.46 -6.31 6.39
C GLU A 255 12.82 -7.67 5.76
N ILE A 256 13.42 -7.64 4.57
CA ILE A 256 13.79 -8.81 3.75
C ILE A 256 15.28 -9.19 3.82
N LYS A 257 16.07 -8.50 4.66
CA LYS A 257 17.51 -8.73 4.83
C LYS A 257 17.80 -9.37 6.18
N ASP A 258 18.94 -10.05 6.27
CA ASP A 258 19.48 -10.65 7.49
C ASP A 258 20.95 -10.24 7.69
N GLY A 259 21.48 -10.42 8.90
CA GLY A 259 22.90 -10.20 9.20
C GLY A 259 23.37 -8.76 9.02
N ASP A 260 24.53 -8.57 8.38
CA ASP A 260 25.14 -7.25 8.21
C ASP A 260 24.34 -6.35 7.25
N ASP A 261 23.70 -6.93 6.23
CA ASP A 261 22.83 -6.22 5.29
C ASP A 261 21.55 -5.68 5.99
N PHE A 262 21.04 -6.42 6.98
CA PHE A 262 19.95 -5.95 7.84
C PHE A 262 20.37 -4.76 8.71
N ASN A 263 21.56 -4.84 9.33
CA ASN A 263 22.10 -3.78 10.16
C ASN A 263 22.29 -2.49 9.35
N LEU A 264 22.95 -2.58 8.18
CA LEU A 264 23.20 -1.45 7.29
C LEU A 264 21.91 -0.78 6.80
N ALA A 265 20.90 -1.55 6.40
CA ALA A 265 19.61 -1.00 5.98
C ALA A 265 18.85 -0.35 7.15
N SER A 266 18.95 -0.92 8.35
CA SER A 266 18.34 -0.37 9.56
C SER A 266 19.01 0.93 10.01
N GLU A 267 20.33 1.03 9.91
CA GLU A 267 21.07 2.28 10.19
C GLU A 267 20.66 3.39 9.22
N LYS A 268 20.61 3.14 7.91
CA LYS A 268 20.14 4.12 6.90
C LYS A 268 18.68 4.56 7.10
N ALA A 269 17.81 3.63 7.49
CA ALA A 269 16.43 3.95 7.85
C ALA A 269 16.39 4.90 9.06
N MET A 270 17.16 4.60 10.11
CA MET A 270 17.28 5.43 11.31
C MET A 270 17.85 6.82 11.00
N GLU A 271 18.93 6.91 10.20
CA GLU A 271 19.50 8.19 9.76
C GLU A 271 18.46 9.06 9.04
N SER A 272 17.68 8.44 8.15
CA SER A 272 16.62 9.12 7.39
C SER A 272 15.49 9.63 8.28
N TYR A 273 15.02 8.81 9.23
CA TYR A 273 14.01 9.23 10.21
C TYR A 273 14.55 10.30 11.16
N ASN A 274 15.81 10.22 11.61
CA ASN A 274 16.44 11.24 12.46
C ASN A 274 16.70 12.56 11.71
N ALA A 275 16.91 12.53 10.39
CA ALA A 275 16.93 13.73 9.56
C ALA A 275 15.51 14.35 9.45
N ALA A 276 14.49 13.52 9.21
CA ALA A 276 13.10 13.96 9.18
C ALA A 276 12.66 14.57 10.52
N GLU A 277 13.01 13.94 11.66
CA GLU A 277 12.61 14.41 12.99
C GLU A 277 13.24 15.76 13.33
N ARG A 278 14.55 15.95 13.05
CA ARG A 278 15.22 17.24 13.21
C ARG A 278 14.53 18.37 12.43
N THR A 279 14.19 18.12 11.16
CA THR A 279 13.48 19.10 10.32
C THR A 279 12.05 19.35 10.82
N ALA A 280 11.35 18.30 11.27
CA ALA A 280 9.99 18.41 11.81
C ALA A 280 9.95 19.20 13.13
N LEU A 281 10.90 18.96 14.04
CA LEU A 281 11.02 19.68 15.31
C LEU A 281 11.33 21.17 15.12
N ALA A 282 12.10 21.52 14.09
CA ALA A 282 12.52 22.90 13.83
C ALA A 282 11.42 23.78 13.21
N GLY A 283 10.49 23.22 12.43
CA GLY A 283 9.54 24.01 11.64
C GLY A 283 8.13 23.46 11.48
N ILE A 284 7.79 22.31 12.07
CA ILE A 284 6.47 21.70 11.93
C ILE A 284 5.82 21.48 13.31
N ARG A 285 4.63 22.07 13.50
CA ARG A 285 3.85 21.96 14.74
C ARG A 285 3.47 20.51 15.10
N PRO A 286 3.33 20.15 16.40
CA PRO A 286 3.08 18.76 16.83
C PRO A 286 1.85 18.10 16.19
N SER A 287 0.74 18.83 16.02
CA SER A 287 -0.48 18.28 15.43
C SER A 287 -0.51 18.25 13.90
N HIS A 288 0.58 18.62 13.20
CA HIS A 288 0.59 18.62 11.74
C HIS A 288 0.60 17.19 11.15
N PRO A 289 -0.16 16.88 10.08
CA PRO A 289 -0.20 15.53 9.51
C PRO A 289 1.18 14.96 9.17
N VAL A 290 2.04 15.74 8.49
CA VAL A 290 3.38 15.29 8.10
C VAL A 290 4.25 14.86 9.29
N ARG A 291 4.12 15.55 10.45
CA ARG A 291 4.88 15.22 11.67
C ARG A 291 4.28 14.03 12.42
N LEU A 292 2.95 13.89 12.42
CA LEU A 292 2.26 12.71 12.94
C LEU A 292 2.57 11.45 12.13
N GLY A 293 2.56 11.54 10.79
CA GLY A 293 2.93 10.45 9.89
C GLY A 293 4.37 9.97 10.07
N LEU A 294 5.31 10.88 10.31
CA LEU A 294 6.68 10.53 10.73
C LEU A 294 6.68 9.74 12.04
N ALA A 295 5.97 10.21 13.08
CA ALA A 295 5.93 9.53 14.37
C ALA A 295 5.29 8.13 14.30
N ILE A 296 4.26 7.95 13.46
CA ILE A 296 3.67 6.64 13.16
C ILE A 296 4.75 5.72 12.56
N ASN A 297 5.41 6.15 11.49
CA ASN A 297 6.36 5.29 10.78
C ASN A 297 7.62 4.98 11.61
N LEU A 298 8.10 5.94 12.40
CA LEU A 298 9.24 5.79 13.31
C LEU A 298 8.91 4.87 14.50
N SER A 299 7.73 5.01 15.12
CA SER A 299 7.32 4.09 16.20
C SER A 299 7.13 2.66 15.68
N VAL A 300 6.58 2.48 14.48
CA VAL A 300 6.50 1.18 13.80
C VAL A 300 7.87 0.63 13.48
N PHE A 301 8.83 1.46 13.04
CA PHE A 301 10.22 1.04 12.81
C PHE A 301 10.88 0.51 14.09
N TYR A 302 10.73 1.23 15.21
CA TYR A 302 11.19 0.76 16.51
C TYR A 302 10.57 -0.58 16.91
N TYR A 303 9.28 -0.80 16.64
CA TYR A 303 8.57 -2.02 17.01
C TYR A 303 8.86 -3.22 16.09
N ASP A 304 8.61 -3.09 14.77
CA ASP A 304 8.67 -4.18 13.79
C ASP A 304 10.10 -4.55 13.37
N VAL A 305 11.05 -3.61 13.43
CA VAL A 305 12.42 -3.80 12.91
C VAL A 305 13.46 -3.82 14.02
N LEU A 306 13.48 -2.82 14.90
CA LEU A 306 14.48 -2.74 15.97
C LEU A 306 14.08 -3.52 17.24
N GLU A 307 12.91 -4.18 17.24
CA GLU A 307 12.34 -4.97 18.36
C GLU A 307 12.27 -4.20 19.70
N SER A 308 12.29 -2.87 19.65
CA SER A 308 12.35 -1.96 20.80
C SER A 308 10.96 -1.41 21.14
N SER A 309 10.15 -2.23 21.81
CA SER A 309 8.80 -1.86 22.25
C SER A 309 8.79 -0.59 23.11
N GLN A 310 9.78 -0.42 24.01
CA GLN A 310 9.89 0.78 24.85
C GLN A 310 10.08 2.06 24.02
N ALA A 311 10.92 2.03 22.99
CA ALA A 311 11.12 3.18 22.10
C ALA A 311 9.85 3.45 21.27
N ALA A 312 9.24 2.41 20.70
CA ALA A 312 8.00 2.53 19.93
C ALA A 312 6.86 3.17 20.73
N LEU A 313 6.59 2.64 21.93
CA LEU A 313 5.57 3.16 22.85
C LEU A 313 5.89 4.60 23.29
N SER A 314 7.16 4.91 23.55
CA SER A 314 7.60 6.26 23.94
C SER A 314 7.36 7.27 22.81
N THR A 315 7.84 6.99 21.59
CA THR A 315 7.67 7.85 20.41
C THR A 315 6.19 8.08 20.10
N ALA A 316 5.37 7.03 20.07
CA ALA A 316 3.94 7.17 19.76
C ALA A 316 3.17 7.92 20.86
N SER A 317 3.46 7.65 22.14
CA SER A 317 2.81 8.36 23.27
C SER A 317 3.20 9.82 23.33
N LEU A 318 4.47 10.14 23.05
CA LEU A 318 4.99 11.51 22.98
C LEU A 318 4.28 12.31 21.88
N ALA A 319 4.25 11.77 20.66
CA ALA A 319 3.62 12.43 19.52
C ALA A 319 2.11 12.65 19.74
N LEU A 320 1.39 11.65 20.26
CA LEU A 320 -0.04 11.77 20.53
C LEU A 320 -0.34 12.82 21.61
N ARG A 321 0.43 12.83 22.71
CA ARG A 321 0.27 13.81 23.80
C ARG A 321 0.53 15.24 23.32
N ASP A 322 1.63 15.45 22.59
CA ASP A 322 2.01 16.78 22.12
C ASP A 322 1.04 17.30 21.04
N ALA A 323 0.48 16.40 20.22
CA ALA A 323 -0.58 16.75 19.27
C ALA A 323 -1.91 17.08 19.96
N LEU A 324 -2.32 16.35 21.00
CA LEU A 324 -3.52 16.65 21.80
C LEU A 324 -3.47 18.05 22.45
N ALA A 325 -2.29 18.52 22.83
CA ALA A 325 -2.11 19.88 23.36
C ALA A 325 -2.22 20.98 22.27
N ASP A 326 -1.94 20.64 21.01
CA ASP A 326 -1.81 21.57 19.88
C ASP A 326 -3.09 21.64 18.99
N ILE A 327 -3.83 20.52 18.89
CA ILE A 327 -4.89 20.27 17.90
C ILE A 327 -6.00 21.33 17.84
N ASN A 328 -6.36 21.93 18.98
CA ASN A 328 -7.40 22.96 19.06
C ASN A 328 -7.05 24.27 18.34
N SER A 329 -5.79 24.44 17.93
CA SER A 329 -5.32 25.61 17.17
C SER A 329 -4.87 25.24 15.75
N LEU A 330 -5.21 24.04 15.27
CA LEU A 330 -4.91 23.57 13.91
C LEU A 330 -5.94 24.12 12.90
N PRO A 331 -5.53 24.52 11.68
CA PRO A 331 -6.48 24.90 10.63
C PRO A 331 -7.46 23.78 10.28
N GLU A 332 -8.70 24.15 9.97
CA GLU A 332 -9.79 23.22 9.64
C GLU A 332 -9.42 22.25 8.50
N GLU A 333 -8.67 22.76 7.50
CA GLU A 333 -8.17 22.01 6.34
C GLU A 333 -7.30 20.80 6.72
N LEU A 334 -6.56 20.87 7.84
CA LEU A 334 -5.67 19.81 8.31
C LEU A 334 -6.29 18.97 9.44
N TYR A 335 -7.33 19.49 10.12
CA TYR A 335 -7.91 18.88 11.31
C TYR A 335 -8.38 17.44 11.10
N GLN A 336 -9.02 17.15 9.95
CA GLN A 336 -9.48 15.79 9.64
C GLN A 336 -8.32 14.80 9.41
N GLU A 337 -7.26 15.22 8.72
CA GLU A 337 -6.10 14.38 8.42
C GLU A 337 -5.29 14.12 9.71
N SER A 338 -5.07 15.15 10.52
CA SER A 338 -4.39 15.05 11.81
C SER A 338 -5.13 14.18 12.82
N THR A 339 -6.44 14.36 12.98
CA THR A 339 -7.24 13.52 13.90
C THR A 339 -7.26 12.06 13.45
N HIS A 340 -7.27 11.79 12.13
CA HIS A 340 -7.10 10.43 11.63
C HIS A 340 -5.75 9.84 12.04
N MET A 341 -4.64 10.56 11.84
CA MET A 341 -3.30 10.09 12.22
C MET A 341 -3.11 9.93 13.74
N MET A 342 -3.71 10.80 14.55
CA MET A 342 -3.75 10.65 16.01
C MET A 342 -4.47 9.36 16.42
N GLN A 343 -5.56 8.99 15.74
CA GLN A 343 -6.22 7.70 15.96
C GLN A 343 -5.31 6.52 15.57
N GLN A 344 -4.55 6.61 14.47
CA GLN A 344 -3.60 5.55 14.10
C GLN A 344 -2.49 5.36 15.16
N LEU A 345 -2.01 6.44 15.78
CA LEU A 345 -1.08 6.36 16.91
C LEU A 345 -1.72 5.67 18.11
N GLN A 346 -2.98 5.98 18.43
CA GLN A 346 -3.73 5.35 19.51
C GLN A 346 -3.94 3.85 19.24
N ASP A 347 -4.38 3.48 18.03
CA ASP A 347 -4.60 2.08 17.62
C ASP A 347 -3.30 1.25 17.74
N ASN A 348 -2.15 1.80 17.34
CA ASN A 348 -0.84 1.17 17.52
C ASN A 348 -0.46 1.03 19.00
N LEU A 349 -0.67 2.09 19.81
CA LEU A 349 -0.38 2.07 21.24
C LEU A 349 -1.20 1.02 21.99
N ASP A 350 -2.46 0.81 21.62
CA ASP A 350 -3.31 -0.19 22.24
C ASP A 350 -2.89 -1.60 21.82
N LEU A 351 -2.65 -1.83 20.52
CA LEU A 351 -2.13 -3.11 19.99
C LEU A 351 -0.80 -3.54 20.63
N TRP A 352 0.10 -2.60 20.92
CA TRP A 352 1.42 -2.90 21.51
C TRP A 352 1.43 -2.99 23.03
N LYS A 353 0.32 -2.66 23.70
CA LYS A 353 0.11 -2.83 25.15
C LYS A 353 -0.64 -4.10 25.51
N GLU A 354 -1.20 -4.82 24.52
CA GLU A 354 -1.78 -6.15 24.76
C GLU A 354 -0.67 -7.11 25.27
N PRO A 355 -0.91 -7.83 26.39
CA PRO A 355 0.13 -8.57 27.13
C PRO A 355 0.57 -9.91 26.50
#